data_AF-A0A9D5RDM2-F1
#
_entry.id   AF-A0A9D5RDM2-F1
#
_cell.length_a   1.000
_cell.length_b   1.000
_cell.length_c   1.000
_cell.angle_alpha   90.00
_cell.angle_beta   90.00
_cell.angle_gamma   90.00
#
_symmetry.space_group_name_H-M   'P 1'
#
loop_
_entity.id
_entity.type
_entity.pdbx_description
1 polymer ?
#
loop_
_entity_poly.entity_id
_entity_poly.type
_entity_poly.pdbx_seq_one_letter_code
_entity_poly.pdbx_strand_id
1 'polypeptide(L)'
;MLKDIIRGEIVTQTSYDLVYDDGHGNGFGFPCNANGSVINLRPEAVANLAWCAEHPEKFIRVGEVVERRWSWRNPDRGTCSCGETVTLENQYHGACQCPKCGRWYNLFGEELLPPDQWEMDLDEDS
;
A
#
# COMPACT_ATOMS: atom_id res chain seq x y z
N MET A 1 -6.81 -27.11 2.24
CA MET A 1 -7.05 -26.01 1.28
C MET A 1 -8.28 -25.22 1.69
N LEU A 2 -8.24 -23.89 1.56
CA LEU A 2 -9.40 -23.01 1.72
C LEU A 2 -10.47 -23.32 0.68
N LYS A 3 -11.73 -23.09 1.04
CA LYS A 3 -12.89 -23.19 0.15
C LYS A 3 -13.37 -21.80 -0.27
N ASP A 4 -14.23 -21.76 -1.28
CA ASP A 4 -14.97 -20.55 -1.67
C ASP A 4 -14.06 -19.33 -1.86
N ILE A 5 -12.93 -19.52 -2.56
CA ILE A 5 -11.93 -18.47 -2.76
C ILE A 5 -12.54 -17.35 -3.61
N ILE A 6 -12.67 -16.17 -3.01
CA ILE A 6 -13.06 -14.92 -3.65
C ILE A 6 -11.80 -14.17 -4.05
N ARG A 7 -11.69 -13.87 -5.34
CA ARG A 7 -10.60 -13.08 -5.89
C ARG A 7 -10.78 -11.61 -5.50
N GLY A 8 -9.74 -11.03 -4.91
CA GLY A 8 -9.71 -9.62 -4.59
C GLY A 8 -9.78 -8.76 -5.85
N GLU A 9 -10.54 -7.69 -5.74
CA GLU A 9 -10.76 -6.71 -6.80
C GLU A 9 -9.57 -5.76 -6.93
N ILE A 10 -9.36 -5.25 -8.14
CA ILE A 10 -8.42 -4.15 -8.37
C ILE A 10 -9.13 -2.86 -8.01
N VAL A 11 -8.62 -2.17 -7.00
CA VAL A 11 -9.07 -0.83 -6.62
C VAL A 11 -8.13 0.17 -7.28
N THR A 12 -8.71 1.17 -7.93
CA THR A 12 -7.96 2.33 -8.44
C THR A 12 -8.32 3.55 -7.61
N GLN A 13 -7.31 4.29 -7.17
CA GLN A 13 -7.50 5.57 -6.52
C GLN A 13 -6.73 6.64 -7.28
N THR A 14 -7.35 7.81 -7.36
CA THR A 14 -6.76 9.04 -7.87
C THR A 14 -6.62 10.02 -6.72
N SER A 15 -5.45 10.65 -6.58
CA SER A 15 -5.27 11.86 -5.79
C SER A 15 -4.63 12.96 -6.62
N TYR A 16 -4.63 14.16 -6.07
CA TYR A 16 -4.01 15.33 -6.67
C TYR A 16 -3.09 15.94 -5.63
N ASP A 17 -1.89 16.36 -6.05
CA ASP A 17 -1.06 17.23 -5.23
C ASP A 17 -0.76 18.53 -5.96
N LEU A 18 -0.71 19.61 -5.19
CA LEU A 18 -0.14 20.88 -5.58
C LEU A 18 1.38 20.78 -5.40
N VAL A 19 2.16 20.84 -6.47
CA VAL A 19 3.61 20.55 -6.44
C VAL A 19 4.47 21.80 -6.55
N TYR A 20 5.57 21.78 -5.81
CA TYR A 20 6.69 22.72 -5.86
C TYR A 20 7.98 21.91 -5.96
N ASP A 21 8.46 21.65 -7.19
CA ASP A 21 9.57 20.73 -7.42
C ASP A 21 10.40 21.06 -8.68
N ASP A 22 11.42 20.24 -8.93
CA ASP A 22 12.36 20.33 -10.06
C ASP A 22 11.84 19.73 -11.39
N GLY A 23 10.54 19.47 -11.50
CA GLY A 23 9.94 18.80 -12.67
C GLY A 23 10.13 17.28 -12.69
N HIS A 24 10.94 16.72 -11.79
CA HIS A 24 11.21 15.28 -11.68
C HIS A 24 10.64 14.68 -10.39
N GLY A 25 9.86 15.48 -9.64
CA GLY A 25 9.25 15.07 -8.38
C GLY A 25 10.16 15.23 -7.16
N ASN A 26 11.33 15.86 -7.28
CA ASN A 26 12.18 16.17 -6.14
C ASN A 26 11.81 17.56 -5.60
N GLY A 27 11.07 17.59 -4.49
CA GLY A 27 10.59 18.82 -3.88
C GLY A 27 9.44 18.56 -2.92
N PHE A 28 8.46 19.48 -2.93
CA PHE A 28 7.27 19.41 -2.10
C PHE A 28 6.04 19.07 -2.92
N GLY A 29 5.17 18.24 -2.34
CA GLY A 29 3.82 17.98 -2.83
C GLY A 29 2.83 18.14 -1.69
N PHE A 30 1.75 18.86 -1.94
CA PHE A 30 0.71 19.11 -0.94
C PHE A 30 -0.62 18.53 -1.41
N PRO A 31 -1.27 17.65 -0.64
CA PRO A 31 -2.56 17.06 -1.01
C PRO A 31 -3.58 18.16 -1.35
N CYS A 32 -4.21 18.05 -2.51
CA CYS A 32 -5.22 18.99 -2.96
C CYS A 32 -6.38 18.26 -3.65
N ASN A 33 -7.45 19.01 -3.93
CA ASN A 33 -8.50 18.54 -4.84
C ASN A 33 -8.11 18.81 -6.31
N ALA A 34 -8.91 18.33 -7.26
CA ALA A 34 -8.68 18.52 -8.69
C ALA A 34 -8.58 19.99 -9.14
N ASN A 35 -9.07 20.93 -8.33
CA ASN A 35 -9.00 22.37 -8.60
C ASN A 35 -7.79 23.04 -7.92
N GLY A 36 -6.90 22.28 -7.29
CA GLY A 36 -5.72 22.80 -6.59
C GLY A 36 -5.99 23.39 -5.21
N SER A 37 -7.20 23.24 -4.66
CA SER A 37 -7.43 23.63 -3.27
C SER A 37 -6.85 22.58 -2.33
N VAL A 38 -5.89 23.00 -1.53
CA VAL A 38 -5.16 22.14 -0.60
C VAL A 38 -6.09 21.61 0.51
N ILE A 39 -5.92 20.35 0.89
CA ILE A 39 -6.77 19.63 1.87
C ILE A 39 -5.92 18.92 2.93
N ASN A 40 -6.45 18.83 4.16
CA ASN A 40 -5.92 18.00 5.25
C ASN A 40 -4.42 18.17 5.55
N LEU A 41 -3.90 19.39 5.51
CA LEU A 41 -2.50 19.63 5.87
C LEU A 41 -2.26 19.48 7.37
N ARG A 42 -1.12 18.87 7.70
CA ARG A 42 -0.52 18.95 9.03
C ARG A 42 0.13 20.33 9.21
N PRO A 43 0.29 20.83 10.45
CA PRO A 43 0.87 22.15 10.70
C PRO A 43 2.23 22.37 10.03
N GLU A 44 3.10 21.37 10.01
CA GLU A 44 4.42 21.44 9.37
C GLU A 44 4.32 21.61 7.85
N ALA A 45 3.32 20.97 7.24
CA ALA A 45 3.06 21.12 5.81
C ALA A 45 2.50 22.51 5.46
N VAL A 46 1.77 23.16 6.38
CA VAL A 46 1.30 24.55 6.19
C VAL A 46 2.49 25.51 6.11
N ALA A 47 3.47 25.36 7.01
CA ALA A 47 4.68 26.18 6.99
C ALA A 47 5.50 25.95 5.72
N ASN A 48 5.66 24.69 5.29
CA ASN A 48 6.35 24.37 4.05
C ASN A 48 5.63 24.95 2.82
N LEU A 49 4.30 24.91 2.78
CA LEU A 49 3.52 25.49 1.67
C LEU A 49 3.69 27.00 1.60
N ALA A 50 3.63 27.69 2.74
CA ALA A 50 3.87 29.13 2.80
C ALA A 50 5.28 29.48 2.30
N TRP A 51 6.29 28.75 2.76
CA TRP A 51 7.67 28.93 2.30
C TRP A 51 7.82 28.68 0.80
N CYS A 52 7.16 27.65 0.25
CA CYS A 52 7.20 27.38 -1.19
C CYS A 52 6.57 28.52 -2.00
N ALA A 53 5.49 29.12 -1.49
CA ALA A 53 4.83 30.26 -2.12
C ALA A 53 5.67 31.55 -2.05
N GLU A 54 6.47 31.72 -1.00
CA GLU A 54 7.41 32.85 -0.84
C GLU A 54 8.70 32.68 -1.65
N HIS A 55 9.04 31.45 -2.04
CA HIS A 55 10.26 31.10 -2.76
C HIS A 55 10.02 30.38 -4.10
N PRO A 56 9.18 30.93 -5.01
CA PRO A 56 8.87 30.27 -6.27
C PRO A 56 10.11 30.08 -7.17
N GLU A 57 11.14 30.91 -7.02
CA GLU A 57 12.39 30.85 -7.78
C GLU A 57 13.20 29.57 -7.56
N LYS A 58 12.90 28.80 -6.51
CA LYS A 58 13.60 27.56 -6.16
C LYS A 58 13.07 26.33 -6.87
N PHE A 59 11.97 26.48 -7.62
CA PHE A 59 11.27 25.36 -8.23
C PHE A 59 11.08 25.59 -9.73
N ILE A 60 11.00 24.50 -10.47
CA ILE A 60 10.63 24.51 -11.88
C ILE A 60 9.11 24.48 -12.02
N ARG A 61 8.44 23.62 -11.26
CA ARG A 61 6.99 23.63 -11.11
C ARG A 61 6.62 24.36 -9.84
N VAL A 62 5.72 25.34 -9.94
CA VAL A 62 5.33 26.21 -8.83
C VAL A 62 3.81 26.18 -8.72
N GLY A 63 3.29 25.43 -7.75
CA GLY A 63 1.85 25.34 -7.51
C GLY A 63 1.08 24.65 -8.64
N GLU A 64 1.72 23.75 -9.38
CA GLU A 64 1.04 22.98 -10.43
C GLU A 64 0.25 21.82 -9.80
N VAL A 65 -0.95 21.54 -10.33
CA VAL A 65 -1.75 20.39 -9.87
C VAL A 65 -1.36 19.15 -10.66
N VAL A 66 -0.87 18.13 -9.97
CA VAL A 66 -0.48 16.85 -10.56
C VAL A 66 -1.45 15.76 -10.12
N GLU A 67 -2.09 15.11 -11.08
CA GLU A 67 -2.89 13.90 -10.85
C GLU A 67 -1.96 12.69 -10.65
N ARG A 68 -2.20 11.92 -9.58
CA ARG A 68 -1.55 10.63 -9.34
C ARG A 68 -2.61 9.55 -9.28
N ARG A 69 -2.39 8.51 -10.06
CA ARG A 69 -3.24 7.32 -10.11
C ARG A 69 -2.44 6.12 -9.66
N TRP A 70 -2.94 5.41 -8.67
CA TRP A 70 -2.41 4.12 -8.27
C TRP A 70 -3.52 3.10 -8.20
N SER A 71 -3.13 1.85 -8.41
CA SER A 71 -4.03 0.72 -8.30
C SER A 71 -3.38 -0.36 -7.46
N TRP A 72 -4.16 -0.97 -6.59
CA TRP A 72 -3.75 -2.14 -5.84
C TRP A 72 -4.85 -3.18 -5.94
N ARG A 73 -4.44 -4.44 -5.79
CA ARG A 73 -5.38 -5.55 -5.72
C ARG A 73 -5.65 -5.83 -4.25
N ASN A 74 -6.92 -5.86 -3.86
CA ASN A 74 -7.27 -6.36 -2.53
C ASN A 74 -6.79 -7.83 -2.39
N PRO A 75 -6.42 -8.27 -1.18
CA PRO A 75 -6.07 -9.67 -0.98
C PRO A 75 -7.25 -10.60 -1.33
N ASP A 76 -6.92 -11.80 -1.81
CA ASP A 76 -7.92 -12.87 -1.95
C ASP A 76 -8.43 -13.30 -0.57
N ARG A 77 -9.62 -13.89 -0.53
CA ARG A 77 -10.21 -14.41 0.70
C ARG A 77 -10.78 -15.79 0.47
N GLY A 78 -10.69 -16.67 1.46
CA GLY A 78 -11.30 -18.00 1.39
C GLY A 78 -11.78 -18.46 2.75
N THR A 79 -12.62 -19.49 2.76
CA THR A 79 -13.19 -20.08 3.98
C THR A 79 -12.34 -21.25 4.47
N CYS A 80 -11.86 -21.15 5.71
CA CYS A 80 -11.15 -22.21 6.41
C CYS A 80 -12.11 -23.37 6.75
N SER A 81 -11.56 -24.58 6.96
CA SER A 81 -12.35 -25.75 7.39
C SER A 81 -13.07 -25.54 8.74
N CYS A 82 -12.61 -24.59 9.57
CA CYS A 82 -13.27 -24.20 10.83
C CYS A 82 -14.40 -23.16 10.66
N GLY A 83 -14.71 -22.77 9.41
CA GLY A 83 -15.73 -21.79 9.03
C GLY A 83 -15.28 -20.33 9.03
N GLU A 84 -14.04 -20.04 9.45
CA GLU A 84 -13.52 -18.67 9.49
C GLU A 84 -13.09 -18.16 8.11
N THR A 85 -13.24 -16.86 7.87
CA THR A 85 -12.71 -16.24 6.65
C THR A 85 -11.24 -15.92 6.83
N VAL A 86 -10.41 -16.39 5.91
CA VAL A 86 -8.97 -16.14 5.89
C VAL A 86 -8.66 -15.19 4.74
N THR A 87 -8.02 -14.07 5.06
CA THR A 87 -7.46 -13.14 4.07
C THR A 87 -6.09 -13.68 3.65
N LEU A 88 -5.90 -13.91 2.35
CA LEU A 88 -4.65 -14.40 1.76
C LEU A 88 -3.66 -13.25 1.60
N GLU A 89 -3.02 -12.90 2.71
CA GLU A 89 -1.98 -11.86 2.79
C GLU A 89 -0.67 -12.45 3.34
N ASN A 90 0.46 -11.85 2.98
CA ASN A 90 1.75 -12.33 3.46
C ASN A 90 1.96 -11.91 4.92
N GLN A 91 1.57 -12.78 5.86
CA GLN A 91 1.81 -12.59 7.29
C GLN A 91 3.18 -13.13 7.70
N TYR A 92 3.62 -14.23 7.08
CA TYR A 92 4.91 -14.85 7.35
C TYR A 92 5.40 -15.66 6.14
N HIS A 93 6.52 -15.25 5.53
CA HIS A 93 7.18 -15.93 4.38
C HIS A 93 6.24 -16.45 3.27
N GLY A 94 5.26 -15.64 2.85
CA GLY A 94 4.31 -16.01 1.80
C GLY A 94 3.14 -16.87 2.29
N ALA A 95 2.87 -16.87 3.60
CA ALA A 95 1.76 -17.57 4.21
C ALA A 95 0.95 -16.69 5.15
N CYS A 96 -0.27 -17.13 5.41
CA CYS A 96 -1.19 -16.56 6.38
C CYS A 96 -1.73 -17.64 7.33
N GLN A 97 -2.06 -17.23 8.54
CA GLN A 97 -2.66 -18.10 9.54
C GLN A 97 -4.16 -17.82 9.66
N CYS A 98 -4.97 -18.88 9.80
CA CYS A 98 -6.37 -18.72 10.18
C CYS A 98 -6.44 -18.19 11.62
N PRO A 99 -7.10 -17.04 11.85
CA PRO A 99 -7.12 -16.40 13.17
C PRO A 99 -7.91 -17.21 14.21
N LYS A 100 -8.77 -18.13 13.77
CA LYS A 100 -9.61 -18.95 14.66
C LYS A 100 -8.96 -20.29 15.05
N CYS A 101 -8.37 -21.02 14.10
CA CYS A 101 -7.88 -22.38 14.35
C CYS A 101 -6.37 -22.57 14.17
N GLY A 102 -5.64 -21.51 13.83
CA GLY A 102 -4.17 -21.54 13.76
C GLY A 102 -3.57 -22.29 12.57
N ARG A 103 -4.40 -22.82 11.66
CA ARG A 103 -3.94 -23.48 10.42
C ARG A 103 -3.26 -22.48 9.51
N TRP A 104 -2.20 -22.92 8.85
CA TRP A 104 -1.44 -22.11 7.92
C TRP A 104 -1.84 -22.39 6.47
N TYR A 105 -1.83 -21.35 5.67
CA TYR A 105 -2.12 -21.41 4.25
C TYR A 105 -1.13 -20.57 3.45
N ASN A 106 -0.73 -21.02 2.26
CA ASN A 106 -0.02 -20.17 1.31
C ASN A 106 -0.98 -19.14 0.68
N LEU A 107 -0.45 -18.17 -0.08
CA LEU A 107 -1.26 -17.15 -0.75
C LEU A 107 -2.14 -17.67 -1.89
N PHE A 108 -2.09 -18.97 -2.20
CA PHE A 108 -3.01 -19.65 -3.12
C PHE A 108 -4.14 -20.40 -2.39
N GLY A 109 -4.14 -20.39 -1.05
CA GLY A 109 -5.14 -21.04 -0.21
C GLY A 109 -4.86 -22.53 0.06
N GLU A 110 -3.68 -23.02 -0.28
CA GLU A 110 -3.27 -24.39 0.04
C GLU A 110 -2.81 -24.47 1.49
N GLU A 111 -3.15 -25.56 2.17
CA GLU A 111 -2.80 -25.74 3.58
C GLU A 111 -1.32 -26.09 3.72
N LEU A 112 -0.65 -25.48 4.68
CA LEU A 112 0.76 -25.68 4.98
C LEU A 112 0.92 -26.34 6.35
N LEU A 113 2.10 -26.94 6.56
CA LEU A 113 2.58 -27.22 7.90
C LEU A 113 2.77 -25.91 8.68
N PRO A 114 2.77 -25.94 10.03
CA PRO A 114 3.10 -24.76 10.81
C PRO A 114 4.57 -24.32 10.57
N PRO A 115 4.88 -23.02 10.76
CA PRO A 115 6.21 -22.46 10.48
C PRO A 115 7.39 -23.12 11.17
N ASP A 116 7.18 -23.73 12.34
CA ASP A 116 8.22 -24.43 13.10
C ASP A 116 8.73 -25.70 12.39
N GLN A 117 8.02 -26.16 11.37
CA GLN A 117 8.33 -27.33 10.55
C GLN A 117 8.77 -26.95 9.14
N TRP A 118 8.99 -25.67 8.85
CA TRP A 118 9.54 -25.26 7.56
C TRP A 118 11.06 -25.39 7.63
N GLU A 119 11.59 -26.23 6.74
CA GLU A 119 13.04 -26.32 6.55
C GLU A 119 13.52 -24.99 5.97
N MET A 120 14.31 -24.26 6.76
CA MET A 120 15.07 -23.13 6.25
C MET A 120 16.31 -23.71 5.59
N ASP A 121 16.30 -23.78 4.26
CA ASP A 121 17.53 -23.94 3.51
C ASP A 121 18.39 -22.70 3.77
N LEU A 122 19.23 -22.77 4.81
CA LEU A 122 20.33 -21.85 4.99
C LEU A 122 21.33 -22.23 3.91
N ASP A 123 21.20 -21.60 2.75
CA ASP A 123 22.25 -21.63 1.74
C ASP A 123 23.52 -21.02 2.37
N GLU A 124 24.33 -21.87 3.01
CA GLU A 124 25.73 -21.60 3.35
C GLU A 124 26.53 -21.54 2.03
N ASP A 125 26.34 -20.48 1.24
CA ASP A 125 27.30 -20.05 0.20
C ASP A 125 26.86 -18.71 -0.42
N SER A 126 27.25 -17.60 0.21
CA SER A 126 27.42 -16.30 -0.47
C SER A 126 28.51 -15.45 0.17
#